data_AF-A0A8T0QDS9-F1
#
_entry.id   AF-A0A8T0QDS9-F1
#
_cell.length_a   1.000
_cell.length_b   1.000
_cell.length_c   1.000
_cell.angle_alpha   90.00
_cell.angle_beta   90.00
_cell.angle_gamma   90.00
#
_symmetry.space_group_name_H-M   'P 1'
#
loop_
_entity.id
_entity.type
_entity.pdbx_description
1 polymer ?
#
loop_
_entity_poly.entity_id
_entity_poly.type
_entity_poly.pdbx_seq_one_letter_code
_entity_poly.pdbx_strand_id
1 'polypeptide(L)'
;MSRHPSLFQSLLDESSSDDDDELILSTVEIVQSHLQRTRKHGGSVPGHAVLYRDREGGHMRMYQDYLADDPTYGPTLFRRRREMQPIQLD
;
A
#
# COMPACT_ATOMS: atom_id res chain seq x y z
N MET A 1 8.77 0.03 37.96
CA MET A 1 8.23 -0.48 36.68
C MET A 1 6.98 -1.28 37.01
N SER A 2 5.79 -0.73 36.77
CA SER A 2 4.52 -1.44 36.99
C SER A 2 4.31 -2.47 35.90
N ARG A 3 4.25 -3.75 36.28
CA ARG A 3 3.82 -4.81 35.37
C ARG A 3 2.30 -4.79 35.38
N HIS A 4 1.71 -4.19 34.36
CA HIS A 4 0.29 -4.34 34.13
C HIS A 4 0.04 -5.80 33.71
N PRO A 5 -0.90 -6.51 34.35
CA PRO A 5 -1.26 -7.85 33.92
C PRO A 5 -1.71 -7.77 32.47
N SER A 6 -1.29 -8.75 31.66
CA SER A 6 -1.77 -8.85 30.30
C SER A 6 -3.29 -9.03 30.32
N LEU A 7 -4.00 -8.52 29.31
CA LEU A 7 -5.45 -8.73 29.17
C LEU A 7 -5.80 -10.23 29.26
N PHE A 8 -4.91 -11.08 28.75
CA PHE A 8 -4.97 -12.53 28.89
C PHE A 8 -5.02 -13.01 30.35
N GLN A 9 -4.15 -12.49 31.22
CA GLN A 9 -4.12 -12.88 32.63
C GLN A 9 -5.39 -12.46 33.37
N SER A 10 -5.95 -11.31 33.00
CA SER A 10 -7.20 -10.80 33.57
C SER A 10 -8.41 -11.64 33.17
N LEU A 11 -8.46 -12.16 31.94
CA LEU A 11 -9.57 -13.01 31.47
C LEU A 11 -9.57 -14.40 32.11
N LEU A 12 -8.38 -14.97 32.38
CA LEU A 12 -8.27 -16.26 33.07
C LEU A 12 -8.68 -16.16 34.55
N ASP A 13 -8.41 -15.02 35.20
CA ASP A 13 -8.71 -14.78 36.62
C ASP A 13 -10.20 -14.44 36.84
N GLU A 14 -10.91 -13.96 35.81
CA GLU A 14 -12.36 -13.73 35.83
C GLU A 14 -13.18 -15.02 35.64
N SER A 15 -12.57 -16.10 35.13
CA SER A 15 -13.23 -17.40 35.01
C SER A 15 -13.36 -18.08 36.38
N SER A 16 -14.45 -17.77 37.08
CA SER A 16 -14.79 -18.36 38.37
C SER A 16 -15.91 -19.43 38.25
N SER A 17 -16.34 -19.80 37.04
CA SER A 17 -17.48 -20.70 36.76
C SER A 17 -17.14 -21.72 35.67
N ASP A 18 -17.20 -23.01 35.99
CA ASP A 18 -16.78 -24.17 35.16
C ASP A 18 -17.53 -24.30 33.81
N ASP A 19 -18.67 -23.61 33.65
CA ASP A 19 -19.55 -23.68 32.47
C ASP A 19 -19.07 -22.77 31.31
N ASP A 20 -18.28 -21.73 31.60
CA ASP A 20 -17.82 -20.73 30.62
C ASP A 20 -16.37 -20.97 30.16
N ASP A 21 -15.68 -21.96 30.72
CA ASP A 21 -14.26 -22.25 30.43
C ASP A 21 -14.03 -22.64 28.97
N GLU A 22 -14.95 -23.39 28.35
CA GLU A 22 -14.85 -23.79 26.94
C GLU A 22 -14.92 -22.57 25.99
N LEU A 23 -15.82 -21.64 26.28
CA LEU A 23 -15.98 -20.40 25.52
C LEU A 23 -14.76 -19.49 25.69
N ILE A 24 -14.24 -19.38 26.91
CA ILE A 24 -13.06 -18.57 27.24
C ILE A 24 -11.81 -19.14 26.54
N LEU A 25 -11.62 -20.46 26.56
CA LEU A 25 -10.52 -21.13 25.85
C LEU A 25 -10.56 -20.86 24.35
N SER A 26 -11.74 -20.96 23.72
CA SER A 26 -11.91 -20.65 22.29
C SER A 26 -11.59 -19.18 21.97
N THR A 27 -12.02 -18.26 22.84
CA THR A 27 -11.78 -16.81 22.70
C THR A 27 -10.29 -16.51 22.81
N VAL A 28 -9.61 -17.15 23.76
CA VAL A 28 -8.15 -17.06 23.95
C VAL A 28 -7.41 -17.51 22.70
N GLU A 29 -7.77 -18.66 22.12
CA GLU A 29 -7.13 -19.20 20.93
C GLU A 29 -7.28 -18.24 19.73
N ILE A 30 -8.48 -17.67 19.54
CA ILE A 30 -8.75 -16.69 18.48
C ILE A 30 -7.89 -15.44 18.66
N VAL A 31 -7.87 -14.85 19.87
CA VAL A 31 -7.08 -13.64 20.17
C VAL A 31 -5.58 -13.90 19.99
N GLN A 32 -5.08 -15.05 20.44
CA GLN A 32 -3.68 -15.43 20.31
C GLN A 32 -3.29 -15.62 18.83
N SER A 33 -4.13 -16.29 18.05
CA SER A 33 -3.92 -16.45 16.60
C SER A 33 -3.91 -15.11 15.87
N HIS A 34 -4.70 -14.14 16.34
CA HIS A 34 -4.79 -12.82 15.75
C HIS A 34 -3.58 -11.93 16.11
N LEU A 35 -3.10 -11.99 17.34
CA LEU A 35 -1.87 -11.31 17.77
C LEU A 35 -0.63 -11.86 17.08
N GLN A 36 -0.56 -13.18 16.85
CA GLN A 36 0.55 -13.81 16.12
C GLN A 36 0.57 -13.45 14.63
N ARG A 37 -0.55 -12.95 14.09
CA ARG A 37 -0.70 -12.47 12.71
C ARG A 37 -0.32 -11.00 12.54
N THR A 38 0.69 -10.51 13.26
CA THR A 38 1.30 -9.22 12.90
C THR A 38 1.69 -9.29 11.43
N ARG A 39 0.98 -8.56 10.57
CA ARG A 39 1.29 -8.46 9.15
C ARG A 39 2.75 -8.01 9.08
N LYS A 40 3.63 -8.84 8.53
CA LYS A 40 4.98 -8.37 8.19
C LYS A 40 4.78 -7.26 7.18
N HIS A 41 4.90 -6.00 7.60
CA HIS A 41 4.95 -4.88 6.68
C HIS A 41 6.11 -5.20 5.73
N GLY A 42 5.79 -5.40 4.45
CA GLY A 42 6.74 -5.84 3.44
C GLY A 42 7.91 -4.86 3.41
N GLY A 43 9.07 -5.31 3.87
CA GLY A 43 10.31 -4.54 3.81
C GLY A 43 10.83 -4.46 2.38
N SER A 44 11.97 -3.78 2.23
CA SER A 44 12.73 -3.73 0.98
C SER A 44 12.88 -5.11 0.35
N VAL A 45 12.55 -5.22 -0.94
CA VAL A 45 12.78 -6.45 -1.72
C VAL A 45 14.29 -6.59 -1.96
N PRO A 46 14.93 -7.70 -1.54
CA PRO A 46 16.34 -7.96 -1.84
C PRO A 46 16.59 -7.90 -3.35
N GLY A 47 17.61 -7.16 -3.79
CA GLY A 47 17.88 -6.95 -5.22
C GLY A 47 17.10 -5.80 -5.87
N HIS A 48 16.36 -4.99 -5.10
CA HIS A 48 15.78 -3.75 -5.61
C HIS A 48 16.88 -2.74 -5.98
N ALA A 49 17.02 -2.46 -7.28
CA ALA A 49 17.93 -1.46 -7.81
C ALA A 49 17.17 -0.17 -8.18
N VAL A 50 17.60 0.96 -7.62
CA VAL A 50 17.11 2.28 -8.04
C VAL A 50 17.86 2.69 -9.31
N LEU A 51 17.16 2.69 -10.44
CA LEU A 51 17.69 3.15 -11.72
C LEU A 51 17.37 4.64 -11.91
N TYR A 52 18.41 5.45 -12.09
CA TYR A 52 18.27 6.85 -12.47
C TYR A 52 17.89 6.94 -13.95
N ARG A 53 16.58 6.90 -14.20
CA ARG A 53 16.04 7.11 -15.53
C ARG A 53 16.06 8.59 -15.86
N ASP A 54 16.45 8.92 -17.08
CA ASP A 54 16.29 10.26 -17.66
C ASP A 54 14.79 10.55 -17.89
N ARG A 55 14.12 10.92 -16.80
CA ARG A 55 12.68 11.21 -16.78
C ARG A 55 12.36 12.45 -17.57
N GLU A 56 13.22 13.47 -17.46
CA GLU A 56 13.06 14.74 -18.14
C GLU A 56 13.20 14.56 -19.66
N GLY A 57 14.25 13.89 -20.13
CA GLY A 57 14.39 13.59 -21.55
C GLY A 57 13.33 12.62 -22.07
N GLY A 58 12.90 11.65 -21.25
CA GLY A 58 11.74 10.81 -21.58
C GLY A 58 10.46 11.60 -21.79
N HIS A 59 10.20 12.57 -20.91
CA HIS A 59 9.06 13.48 -21.02
C HIS A 59 9.17 14.38 -22.25
N MET A 60 10.32 14.99 -22.50
CA MET A 60 10.54 15.84 -23.67
C MET A 60 10.33 15.07 -24.97
N ARG A 61 10.83 13.83 -25.07
CA ARG A 61 10.60 12.96 -26.25
C ARG A 61 9.11 12.68 -26.45
N MET A 62 8.40 12.27 -25.39
CA MET A 62 6.94 12.07 -25.47
C MET A 62 6.20 13.34 -25.93
N TYR A 63 6.61 14.50 -25.44
CA TYR A 63 6.00 15.76 -25.84
C TYR A 63 6.25 16.05 -27.32
N GLN A 64 7.50 15.95 -27.78
CA GLN A 64 7.87 16.16 -29.18
C GLN A 64 7.17 15.18 -30.12
N ASP A 65 7.02 13.93 -29.72
CA ASP A 65 6.47 12.89 -30.57
C ASP A 65 4.94 12.99 -30.78
N TYR A 66 4.20 13.53 -29.80
CA TYR A 66 2.73 13.46 -29.80
C TYR A 66 2.00 14.77 -29.48
N LEU A 67 2.59 15.65 -28.68
CA LEU A 67 1.89 16.78 -28.06
C LEU A 67 2.35 18.15 -28.59
N ALA A 68 3.53 18.22 -29.20
CA ALA A 68 4.03 19.43 -29.85
C ALA A 68 3.11 19.89 -30.99
N ASP A 69 3.32 21.13 -31.41
CA ASP A 69 2.59 21.74 -32.54
C ASP A 69 2.92 21.04 -33.86
N ASP A 70 4.17 20.61 -34.03
CA ASP A 70 4.64 19.78 -35.14
C ASP A 70 5.17 18.45 -34.60
N PRO A 71 4.27 17.49 -34.27
CA PRO A 71 4.67 16.25 -33.63
C PRO A 71 5.28 15.27 -34.62
N THR A 72 6.29 14.50 -34.18
CA THR A 72 6.91 13.43 -34.99
C THR A 72 5.87 12.47 -35.58
N TYR A 73 4.84 12.15 -34.79
CA TYR A 73 3.73 11.31 -35.22
C TYR A 73 2.48 12.16 -35.44
N GLY A 74 2.24 12.49 -36.71
CA GLY A 74 1.07 13.25 -37.13
C GLY A 74 -0.28 12.55 -36.94
N PRO A 75 -1.40 13.23 -37.26
CA PRO A 75 -2.77 12.79 -36.97
C PRO A 75 -3.16 11.44 -37.59
N THR A 76 -2.49 11.04 -38.66
CA THR A 76 -2.71 9.77 -39.37
C THR A 76 -2.20 8.57 -38.58
N LEU A 77 -1.12 8.75 -37.81
CA LEU A 77 -0.51 7.72 -36.95
C LEU A 77 -1.09 7.79 -35.54
N PHE A 78 -1.37 9.00 -35.05
CA PHE A 78 -1.92 9.21 -33.73
C PHE A 78 -3.14 10.13 -33.78
N ARG A 79 -4.33 9.54 -33.65
CA ARG A 79 -5.58 10.31 -33.58
C ARG A 79 -5.75 10.88 -32.17
N ARG A 80 -5.43 12.17 -32.01
CA ARG A 80 -5.63 12.94 -30.78
C ARG A 80 -7.14 13.04 -30.48
N ARG A 81 -7.65 12.14 -29.61
CA ARG A 81 -9.09 12.11 -29.24
C ARG A 81 -9.52 13.28 -28.36
N ARG A 82 -8.57 13.94 -27.70
CA ARG A 82 -8.81 15.12 -26.86
C ARG A 82 -7.72 16.11 -27.20
N GLU A 83 -8.11 17.21 -27.82
CA GLU A 83 -7.26 18.39 -27.92
C GLU A 83 -6.96 18.84 -26.49
N MET A 84 -5.68 18.88 -26.11
CA MET A 84 -5.26 19.53 -24.88
C MET A 84 -5.51 21.02 -25.09
N GLN A 85 -6.39 21.62 -24.29
CA GLN A 85 -6.46 23.07 -24.23
C GLN A 85 -5.12 23.58 -23.71
N PRO A 86 -4.54 24.63 -24.31
CA PRO A 86 -3.28 25.19 -23.84
C PRO A 86 -3.43 25.55 -22.35
N ILE A 87 -2.47 25.12 -21.54
CA ILE A 87 -2.41 25.51 -20.13
C ILE A 87 -2.12 27.01 -20.13
N GLN A 88 -3.11 27.83 -19.75
CA GLN A 88 -2.91 29.26 -19.62
C GLN A 88 -1.97 29.50 -18.43
N LEU A 89 -0.76 29.95 -18.73
CA LEU A 89 0.16 30.50 -17.76
C LEU A 89 -0.21 31.98 -17.60
N ASP A 90 -1.02 32.28 -16.59
CA ASP A 90 -1.20 33.64 -16.07
C ASP A 90 -0.07 34.00 -15.10
#